data_AF-F6BIQ7-F1
#
_entry.id   AF-F6BIQ7-F1
#
_cell.length_a   1.000
_cell.length_b   1.000
_cell.length_c   1.000
_cell.angle_alpha   90.00
_cell.angle_beta   90.00
_cell.angle_gamma   90.00
#
_symmetry.space_group_name_H-M   'P 1'
#
loop_
_entity.id
_entity.type
_entity.pdbx_description
1 polymer ?
#
loop_
_entity_poly.entity_id
_entity_poly.type
_entity_poly.pdbx_seq_one_letter_code
_entity_poly.pdbx_strand_id
1 'polypeptide(L)' 'MTNKPNSIVERIDANGNIIQRRYYGSNGQAVKDIDYTNHGNPNQHPEVPHEHTCIGAIPINLLESKEVIK' A
#
# COMPACT_ATOMS: atom_id res chain seq x y z
N MET A 1 -4.20 -14.75 -8.80
CA MET A 1 -4.71 -13.53 -9.45
C MET A 1 -3.87 -12.35 -8.95
N THR A 2 -3.29 -11.54 -9.85
CA THR A 2 -2.54 -10.33 -9.49
C THR A 2 -3.43 -9.09 -9.70
N ASN A 3 -3.14 -7.99 -8.98
CA ASN A 3 -3.86 -6.73 -9.16
C ASN A 3 -3.38 -6.01 -10.43
N LYS A 4 -4.02 -4.90 -10.80
CA LYS A 4 -3.56 -4.07 -11.92
C LYS A 4 -2.09 -3.67 -11.69
N PRO A 5 -1.18 -3.97 -12.62
CA PRO A 5 0.20 -3.50 -12.56
C PRO A 5 0.33 -1.99 -12.37
N ASN A 6 1.40 -1.56 -11.69
CA ASN A 6 1.76 -0.15 -11.49
C ASN A 6 0.58 0.70 -10.99
N SER A 7 -0.21 0.15 -10.08
CA SER A 7 -1.42 0.79 -9.56
C SER A 7 -1.36 0.99 -8.06
N ILE A 8 -2.27 1.83 -7.57
CA ILE A 8 -2.48 2.08 -6.15
C ILE A 8 -3.93 1.72 -5.85
N VAL A 9 -4.17 1.02 -4.75
CA VAL A 9 -5.51 0.77 -4.22
C VAL A 9 -5.62 1.40 -2.85
N GLU A 10 -6.71 2.15 -2.64
CA GLU A 10 -7.07 2.72 -1.35
C GLU A 10 -8.10 1.85 -0.65
N ARG A 11 -7.85 1.54 0.62
CA ARG A 11 -8.84 0.92 1.50
C ARG A 11 -9.50 2.02 2.30
N ILE A 12 -10.82 2.07 2.24
CA ILE A 12 -11.64 3.12 2.85
C ILE A 12 -12.50 2.50 3.96
N ASP A 13 -12.62 3.18 5.10
CA ASP A 13 -13.49 2.77 6.19
C ASP A 13 -14.97 3.14 5.93
N ALA A 14 -15.86 2.74 6.84
CA ALA A 14 -17.29 3.03 6.72
C ALA A 14 -17.64 4.53 6.76
N ASN A 15 -16.72 5.37 7.24
CA ASN A 15 -16.89 6.82 7.35
C ASN A 15 -16.29 7.56 6.13
N GLY A 16 -15.69 6.84 5.18
CA GLY A 16 -15.07 7.44 4.01
C GLY A 16 -13.59 7.82 4.20
N ASN A 17 -12.96 7.44 5.32
CA ASN A 17 -11.55 7.73 5.54
C ASN A 17 -10.66 6.68 4.87
N ILE A 18 -9.57 7.12 4.24
CA ILE A 18 -8.54 6.22 3.74
C ILE A 18 -7.77 5.66 4.94
N ILE A 19 -7.79 4.35 5.10
CA ILE A 19 -7.09 3.65 6.20
C ILE A 19 -5.84 2.92 5.72
N GLN A 20 -5.69 2.68 4.41
CA GLN A 20 -4.49 2.11 3.80
C GLN A 20 -4.36 2.51 2.34
N ARG A 21 -3.11 2.71 1.88
CA ARG A 21 -2.73 2.73 0.46
C ARG A 21 -1.81 1.57 0.15
N ARG A 22 -2.20 0.71 -0.79
CA ARG A 22 -1.38 -0.40 -1.27
C ARG A 22 -0.88 -0.13 -2.68
N TYR A 23 0.43 -0.28 -2.88
CA TYR A 23 1.12 -0.08 -4.14
C TYR A 23 1.41 -1.43 -4.79
N TYR A 24 1.14 -1.52 -6.08
CA TYR A 24 1.41 -2.70 -6.90
C TYR A 24 2.51 -2.42 -7.92
N GLY A 25 3.47 -3.33 -8.01
CA GLY A 25 4.56 -3.27 -8.99
C GLY A 25 4.10 -3.65 -10.40
N SER A 26 5.06 -3.73 -11.33
CA SER A 26 4.83 -3.99 -12.76
C SER A 26 4.24 -5.37 -13.08
N ASN A 27 4.33 -6.31 -12.14
CA ASN A 27 3.71 -7.64 -12.25
C ASN A 27 2.36 -7.73 -11.51
N GLY A 28 1.87 -6.63 -10.93
CA GLY A 28 0.63 -6.60 -10.16
C GLY A 28 0.73 -7.20 -8.75
N GLN A 29 1.94 -7.47 -8.26
CA GLN A 29 2.19 -7.87 -6.86
C GLN A 29 2.30 -6.64 -5.95
N ALA A 30 1.81 -6.76 -4.72
CA ALA A 30 1.93 -5.69 -3.73
C ALA A 30 3.39 -5.52 -3.34
N VAL A 31 3.89 -4.28 -3.38
CA VAL A 31 5.28 -3.94 -3.06
C VAL A 31 5.38 -3.11 -1.78
N LYS A 32 4.36 -2.32 -1.47
CA LYS A 32 4.35 -1.41 -0.33
C LYS A 32 2.93 -1.15 0.16
N ASP A 33 2.78 -1.01 1.47
CA ASP A 33 1.60 -0.42 2.10
C ASP A 33 1.98 0.84 2.88
N ILE A 34 1.09 1.83 2.86
CA ILE A 34 1.08 2.96 3.79
C ILE A 34 -0.21 2.85 4.60
N ASP A 35 -0.07 2.65 5.90
CA ASP A 35 -1.18 2.47 6.81
C ASP A 35 -1.42 3.73 7.64
N TYR A 36 -2.65 4.23 7.61
CA TYR A 36 -3.08 5.46 8.30
C TYR A 36 -3.68 5.18 9.68
N THR A 37 -3.64 3.92 10.11
CA THR A 37 -4.16 3.48 11.40
C THR A 37 -3.17 2.55 12.06
N ASN A 38 -3.31 2.36 13.36
CA ASN A 38 -2.50 1.40 14.11
C ASN A 38 -2.99 -0.06 13.95
N HIS A 39 -3.92 -0.33 13.02
CA HIS A 39 -4.57 -1.64 12.84
C HIS A 39 -5.25 -2.20 14.10
N GLY A 40 -5.64 -1.33 15.05
CA GLY A 40 -6.16 -1.75 16.34
C GLY A 40 -5.09 -2.29 17.30
N ASN A 41 -3.80 -2.14 16.96
CA ASN A 41 -2.67 -2.62 17.75
C ASN A 41 -1.63 -1.50 18.01
N PRO A 42 -1.97 -0.50 18.86
CA PRO A 42 -1.11 0.66 19.14
C PRO A 42 0.24 0.31 19.77
N ASN A 43 0.37 -0.86 20.41
CA ASN A 43 1.65 -1.28 21.00
C ASN A 43 2.65 -1.72 19.93
N GLN A 44 2.18 -2.32 18.83
CA GLN A 44 3.01 -2.75 17.70
C GLN A 44 3.10 -1.69 16.60
N HIS A 45 2.07 -0.85 16.46
CA HIS A 45 1.99 0.26 15.52
C HIS A 45 1.70 1.58 16.24
N PRO A 46 2.65 2.07 17.07
CA PRO A 46 2.44 3.29 17.85
C PRO A 46 2.43 4.56 16.98
N GLU A 47 3.13 4.54 15.85
CA GLU A 47 3.25 5.67 14.94
C GLU A 47 2.37 5.47 13.71
N VAL A 48 1.60 6.51 13.36
CA VAL A 48 0.74 6.55 12.18
C VAL A 48 0.91 7.90 11.47
N PRO A 49 0.98 7.92 10.12
CA PRO A 49 1.01 6.76 9.24
C PRO A 49 2.36 6.02 9.27
N HIS A 50 2.37 4.73 8.97
CA HIS A 50 3.60 3.93 8.85
C HIS A 50 3.64 3.11 7.55
N GLU A 51 4.84 2.74 7.11
CA GLU A 51 5.05 1.96 5.89
C GLU A 51 5.34 0.49 6.20
N HIS A 52 4.79 -0.41 5.38
CA HIS A 52 5.17 -1.82 5.33
C HIS A 52 5.73 -2.17 3.95
N THR A 53 6.85 -2.89 3.92
CA THR A 53 7.39 -3.46 2.68
C THR A 53 6.89 -4.89 2.52
N CYS A 54 6.29 -5.22 1.37
CA CYS A 54 5.82 -6.57 1.10
C CYS A 54 6.99 -7.46 0.65
N ILE A 55 7.62 -8.16 1.61
CA ILE A 55 8.70 -9.12 1.33
C ILE A 55 8.08 -10.37 0.67
N GLY A 56 7.93 -10.32 -0.65
CA GLY A 56 7.27 -11.34 -1.46
C GLY A 56 7.06 -10.89 -2.90
N ALA A 57 7.03 -9.57 -3.14
CA ALA A 57 7.26 -9.03 -4.45
C ALA A 57 8.77 -8.93 -4.69
N ILE A 58 9.30 -9.77 -5.57
CA ILE A 58 10.68 -9.61 -6.06
C ILE A 58 10.77 -8.19 -6.67
N PRO A 59 11.71 -7.34 -6.25
CA PRO A 59 11.75 -5.95 -6.67
C PRO A 59 12.26 -5.87 -8.11
N ILE A 60 11.35 -5.96 -9.09
CA ILE A 60 11.65 -5.66 -10.48
C ILE A 60 11.41 -4.16 -10.66
N ASN A 61 12.44 -3.35 -10.41
CA ASN A 61 12.53 -1.91 -10.66
C ASN A 61 11.34 -1.05 -10.18
N LEU A 62 11.45 -0.50 -8.96
CA LEU A 62 10.54 0.49 -8.37
C LEU A 62 10.62 1.89 -9.04
N LEU A 63 11.26 2.03 -10.21
CA LEU A 63 11.60 3.35 -10.77
C LEU A 63 10.51 4.01 -11.65
N GLU A 64 9.37 3.36 -11.94
CA GLU A 64 8.47 3.83 -13.02
C GLU A 64 7.00 4.12 -12.66
N SER A 65 6.64 4.41 -11.41
CA SER A 65 5.25 4.84 -11.11
C SER A 65 5.16 6.24 -10.51
N LYS A 66 5.62 7.22 -11.29
CA LYS A 66 5.07 8.58 -11.20
C LYS A 66 3.85 8.68 -12.13
N GLU A 67 2.71 8.14 -11.71
CA GLU A 67 1.42 8.58 -12.25
C GLU A 67 0.32 8.22 -11.25
N VAL A 68 -0.01 9.22 -10.42
CA VAL A 68 -1.25 9.21 -9.64
C VAL A 68 -2.35 9.66 -10.60
N ILE A 69 -3.00 8.71 -11.26
CA ILE A 69 -4.19 9.01 -12.07
C ILE A 69 -5.31 9.37 -11.09
N LYS A 70 -5.72 10.65 -11.15
CA LYS A 70 -6.92 11.19 -10.51
C LYS A 70 -8.19 10.60 -11.11
#